data_AF-A0A0Q0WZ78-F1
#
_entry.id   AF-A0A0Q0WZ78-F1
#
_cell.length_a   1.000
_cell.length_b   1.000
_cell.length_c   1.000
_cell.angle_alpha   90.00
_cell.angle_beta   90.00
_cell.angle_gamma   90.00
#
_symmetry.space_group_name_H-M   'P 1'
#
loop_
_entity.id
_entity.type
_entity.pdbx_description
1 polymer ?
#
loop_
_entity_poly.entity_id
_entity_poly.type
_entity_poly.pdbx_seq_one_letter_code
_entity_poly.pdbx_strand_id
1 'polypeptide(L)' 'MQKITIMAALALLVGCSATQPDTAPVHDTHACMSYRSMMTAPMAPDAMQRLRLACEQSRQ' A
#
# COMPACT_ATOMS: atom_id res chain seq x y z
N MET A 1 -44.02 15.50 -15.97
CA MET A 1 -43.37 14.52 -15.07
C MET A 1 -42.37 13.66 -15.87
N GLN A 2 -41.29 14.23 -16.44
CA GLN A 2 -40.40 13.49 -17.35
C GLN A 2 -39.01 14.16 -17.47
N LYS A 3 -38.38 14.57 -16.38
CA LYS A 3 -37.06 15.22 -16.46
C LYS A 3 -36.07 14.85 -15.34
N ILE A 4 -36.35 13.83 -14.53
CA ILE A 4 -35.52 13.52 -13.33
C ILE A 4 -34.90 12.12 -13.40
N THR A 5 -34.81 11.51 -14.58
CA THR A 5 -34.37 10.10 -14.73
C THR A 5 -33.12 9.93 -15.58
N ILE A 6 -32.24 10.94 -15.68
CA ILE A 6 -30.99 10.81 -16.46
C ILE A 6 -29.73 11.17 -15.65
N MET A 7 -29.86 11.80 -14.48
CA MET A 7 -28.73 12.26 -13.65
C MET A 7 -28.38 11.27 -12.51
N ALA A 8 -28.44 9.96 -12.76
CA ALA A 8 -28.09 8.95 -11.73
C ALA A 8 -27.02 7.95 -12.19
N ALA A 9 -26.59 7.99 -13.45
CA ALA A 9 -25.70 6.97 -14.02
C ALA A 9 -24.19 7.23 -13.83
N LEU A 10 -23.79 8.38 -13.27
CA LEU A 10 -22.37 8.79 -13.18
C LEU A 10 -21.69 8.47 -11.83
N ALA A 11 -22.41 7.90 -10.85
CA ALA A 11 -21.87 7.62 -9.52
C ALA A 11 -21.04 6.33 -9.41
N LEU A 12 -20.93 5.52 -10.48
CA LEU A 12 -20.25 4.22 -10.45
C LEU A 12 -18.74 4.27 -10.72
N LEU A 13 -18.16 5.47 -10.82
CA LEU A 13 -16.72 5.67 -11.06
C LEU A 13 -15.95 6.08 -9.80
N VAL A 14 -16.46 5.77 -8.59
CA VAL A 14 -15.62 5.77 -7.39
C VAL A 14 -14.74 4.52 -7.48
N GLY A 15 -13.63 4.65 -8.21
CA GLY A 15 -12.59 3.64 -8.25
C GLY A 15 -12.12 3.37 -6.83
N CYS A 16 -12.28 2.14 -6.37
CA CYS A 16 -11.61 1.58 -5.20
C CYS A 16 -10.10 1.44 -5.48
N SER A 17 -9.43 2.52 -5.88
CA SER A 17 -8.03 2.65 -5.55
C SER A 17 -8.01 3.04 -4.08
N ALA A 18 -8.10 2.01 -3.22
CA ALA A 18 -7.51 2.08 -1.90
C ALA A 18 -5.99 2.24 -2.10
N THR A 19 -5.58 3.41 -2.60
CA THR A 19 -4.31 3.99 -2.23
C THR A 19 -4.40 4.10 -0.74
N GLN A 20 -3.91 3.05 -0.05
CA GLN A 20 -3.57 3.15 1.35
C GLN A 20 -2.77 4.43 1.41
N PRO A 21 -3.28 5.48 2.09
CA PRO A 21 -2.45 6.63 2.32
C PRO A 21 -1.19 6.07 2.94
N ASP A 22 -0.05 6.55 2.48
CA ASP A 22 1.23 6.34 3.11
C ASP A 22 1.21 7.03 4.49
N THR A 23 0.24 6.67 5.33
CA THR A 23 0.46 6.58 6.76
C THR A 23 1.51 5.49 6.88
N ALA A 24 2.77 5.84 6.63
CA ALA A 24 3.87 5.20 7.31
C ALA A 24 3.37 5.03 8.74
N PRO A 25 3.17 3.78 9.21
CA PRO A 25 2.68 3.60 10.56
C PRO A 25 3.66 4.39 11.42
N VAL A 26 3.12 5.20 12.32
CA VAL A 26 3.87 6.21 13.08
C VAL A 26 5.06 5.58 13.85
N HIS A 27 5.20 4.25 13.84
CA HIS A 27 6.27 3.44 14.43
C HIS A 27 6.87 2.38 13.46
N ASP A 28 6.94 2.63 12.14
CA ASP A 28 7.74 1.74 11.28
C ASP A 28 9.23 1.97 11.54
N THR A 29 9.96 0.87 11.80
CA THR A 29 11.40 0.93 12.01
C THR A 29 12.13 1.20 10.69
N HIS A 30 13.36 1.68 10.77
CA HIS A 30 14.19 1.87 9.57
C HIS A 30 14.36 0.57 8.75
N ALA A 31 14.42 -0.58 9.44
CA ALA A 31 14.49 -1.88 8.79
C ALA A 31 13.20 -2.20 8.01
N CYS A 32 12.03 -1.91 8.57
CA CYS A 32 10.75 -2.10 7.88
C CYS A 32 10.56 -1.13 6.70
N MET A 33 10.99 0.13 6.85
CA MET A 33 10.99 1.08 5.74
C MET A 33 11.86 0.61 4.58
N SER A 34 13.04 0.07 4.87
CA SER A 34 13.96 -0.47 3.87
C SER A 34 13.39 -1.71 3.17
N TYR A 35 12.77 -2.63 3.92
CA TYR A 35 12.10 -3.78 3.32
C TYR A 35 10.97 -3.37 2.37
N ARG A 36 10.15 -2.40 2.78
CA ARG A 36 9.01 -1.92 2.00
C ARG A 36 9.43 -1.17 0.74
N SER A 37 10.45 -0.30 0.84
CA SER A 37 10.95 0.45 -0.32
C SER A 37 11.60 -0.45 -1.38
N MET A 38 12.03 -1.65 -0.97
CA MET A 38 12.71 -2.61 -1.80
C MET A 38 11.81 -3.70 -2.41
N MET A 39 10.51 -3.75 -2.08
CA MET A 39 9.61 -4.82 -2.58
C MET A 39 9.50 -4.91 -4.11
N THR A 40 9.76 -3.82 -4.82
CA THR A 40 9.67 -3.75 -6.29
C THR A 40 11.04 -3.76 -6.98
N ALA A 41 12.13 -3.80 -6.21
CA ALA A 41 13.48 -3.80 -6.78
C ALA A 41 13.92 -5.21 -7.20
N PRO A 42 14.67 -5.35 -8.31
CA PRO A 42 15.16 -6.64 -8.78
C PRO A 42 16.32 -7.10 -7.89
N MET A 43 15.99 -7.87 -6.86
CA MET A 43 16.98 -8.44 -5.94
C MET A 43 16.76 -9.94 -5.76
N ALA A 44 17.82 -10.60 -5.29
CA ALA A 44 17.78 -12.01 -5.02
C ALA A 44 16.77 -12.32 -3.88
N PRO A 45 16.08 -13.47 -3.93
CA PRO A 45 15.04 -13.80 -2.96
C PRO A 45 15.60 -13.94 -1.53
N ASP A 46 16.85 -14.37 -1.38
CA ASP A 46 17.53 -14.44 -0.08
C ASP A 46 17.75 -13.04 0.51
N ALA A 47 18.11 -12.05 -0.31
CA ALA A 47 18.26 -10.66 0.12
C ALA A 47 16.92 -10.07 0.58
N MET A 48 15.83 -10.30 -0.14
CA MET A 48 14.48 -9.92 0.30
C MET A 48 14.10 -10.57 1.63
N GLN A 49 14.41 -11.85 1.80
CA GLN A 49 14.12 -12.57 3.03
C GLN A 49 14.92 -12.02 4.23
N ARG A 50 16.19 -11.63 4.03
CA ARG A 50 16.97 -10.95 5.07
C ARG A 50 16.34 -9.61 5.49
N LEU A 51 15.91 -8.79 4.52
CA LEU A 51 15.24 -7.52 4.80
C LEU A 51 13.94 -7.72 5.58
N ARG A 52 13.16 -8.75 5.23
CA ARG A 52 11.94 -9.12 5.96
C ARG A 52 12.25 -9.49 7.41
N LEU A 53 13.22 -10.39 7.64
CA LEU A 53 13.60 -10.82 8.98
C LEU A 53 14.13 -9.66 9.83
N ALA A 54 14.92 -8.76 9.24
CA ALA A 54 15.41 -7.56 9.93
C ALA A 54 14.26 -6.64 10.36
N CYS A 55 13.23 -6.48 9.53
CA CYS A 55 12.02 -5.76 9.91
C CYS A 55 11.30 -6.46 11.08
N GLU A 56 11.08 -7.77 11.01
CA GLU A 56 10.41 -8.55 12.07
C GLU A 56 11.16 -8.45 13.41
N GLN A 57 12.49 -8.59 13.40
CA GLN A 57 13.34 -8.46 14.59
C GLN A 57 13.32 -7.06 15.19
N SER A 58 13.29 -6.01 14.36
CA SER A 58 13.28 -4.63 14.85
C SER A 58 12.00 -4.23 15.59
N ARG A 59 10.93 -5.02 15.44
CA ARG A 59 9.63 -4.82 16.10
C ARG A 59 9.49 -5.59 17.43
N GLN A 60 10.43 -6.49 17.73
CA GLN A 60 10.49 -7.24 19.00
C GLN A 60 11.13 -6.39 20.09
#